data_AF-A0A1C3VI20-F1
#
_entry.id   AF-A0A1C3VI20-F1
#
_cell.length_a   1.000
_cell.length_b   1.000
_cell.length_c   1.000
_cell.angle_alpha   90.00
_cell.angle_beta   90.00
_cell.angle_gamma   90.00
#
_symmetry.space_group_name_H-M   'P 1'
#
loop_
_entity.id
_entity.type
_entity.pdbx_description
1 polymer ?
#
loop_
_entity_poly.entity_id
_entity_poly.type
_entity_poly.pdbx_seq_one_letter_code
_entity_poly.pdbx_strand_id
1 'polypeptide(L)'
;MTDQAREAIELLLKNRQSERRQSYLVRGRRYERLSADDLCKLWAEQMNRWADDSISFDQRALNDLGVEMGLRDMSPPLDWIAEARQKILAKSGQALAAVLQATPE
;
A
#
# COMPACT_ATOMS: atom_id res chain seq x y z
N MET A 1 -6.75 14.85 17.82
CA MET A 1 -5.41 14.96 17.19
C MET A 1 -5.08 16.43 17.07
N THR A 2 -3.90 16.86 17.54
CA THR A 2 -3.43 18.24 17.35
C THR A 2 -2.95 18.44 15.91
N ASP A 3 -2.99 19.67 15.40
CA ASP A 3 -2.53 19.98 14.03
C ASP A 3 -1.06 19.59 13.81
N GLN A 4 -0.23 19.70 14.85
CA GLN A 4 1.16 19.25 14.83
C GLN A 4 1.31 17.74 14.65
N ALA A 5 0.44 16.93 15.27
CA ALA A 5 0.49 15.47 15.11
C ALA A 5 0.08 15.07 13.68
N ARG A 6 -0.89 15.77 13.09
CA ARG A 6 -1.29 15.56 11.70
C ARG A 6 -0.16 15.90 10.74
N GLU A 7 0.47 17.06 10.90
CA GLU A 7 1.60 17.49 10.05
C GLU A 7 2.78 16.51 10.14
N ALA A 8 3.12 16.06 11.34
CA ALA A 8 4.19 15.07 11.54
C ALA A 8 3.89 13.74 10.83
N ILE A 9 2.64 13.28 10.88
CA ILE A 9 2.20 12.06 10.16
C ILE A 9 2.29 12.28 8.65
N GLU A 10 1.82 13.41 8.14
CA GLU A 10 1.89 13.73 6.71
C GLU A 10 3.33 13.77 6.20
N LEU A 11 4.26 14.39 6.95
CA LEU A 11 5.68 14.40 6.63
C LEU A 11 6.29 12.99 6.63
N LEU A 12 5.98 12.17 7.64
CA LEU A 12 6.45 10.80 7.72
C LEU A 12 5.96 9.96 6.53
N LEU A 13 4.70 10.13 6.14
CA LEU A 13 4.14 9.45 4.97
C LEU A 13 4.81 9.90 3.68
N LYS A 14 5.02 11.22 3.49
CA LYS A 14 5.73 11.76 2.32
C LYS A 14 7.16 11.23 2.22
N ASN A 15 7.91 11.24 3.32
CA ASN A 15 9.28 10.74 3.36
C ASN A 15 9.33 9.25 2.97
N ARG A 16 8.45 8.43 3.54
CA ARG A 16 8.36 7.01 3.21
C ARG A 16 8.04 6.77 1.74
N GLN A 17 7.16 7.58 1.14
CA GLN A 17 6.87 7.48 -0.30
C GLN A 17 8.08 7.84 -1.16
N SER A 18 8.80 8.89 -0.80
CA SER A 18 10.04 9.30 -1.48
C SER A 18 11.13 8.22 -1.39
N GLU A 19 11.33 7.64 -0.21
CA GLU A 19 12.29 6.53 0.01
C GLU A 19 11.94 5.32 -0.87
N ARG A 20 10.67 4.89 -0.88
CA ARG A 20 10.21 3.77 -1.72
C ARG A 20 10.45 4.05 -3.19
N ARG A 21 10.13 5.26 -3.65
CA ARG A 21 10.36 5.69 -5.03
C ARG A 21 11.85 5.63 -5.39
N GLN A 22 12.71 6.25 -4.59
CA GLN A 22 14.15 6.25 -4.82
C GLN A 22 14.71 4.82 -4.84
N SER A 23 14.30 4.00 -3.88
CA SER A 23 14.71 2.61 -3.75
C SER A 23 14.33 1.79 -5.00
N TYR A 24 13.12 1.98 -5.54
CA TYR A 24 12.66 1.34 -6.77
C TYR A 24 13.43 1.81 -8.01
N LEU A 25 13.68 3.12 -8.13
CA LEU A 25 14.44 3.69 -9.25
C LEU A 25 15.88 3.17 -9.29
N VAL A 26 16.56 3.11 -8.13
CA VAL A 26 17.94 2.61 -8.03
C VAL A 26 18.06 1.14 -8.42
N ARG A 27 17.04 0.31 -8.15
CA ARG A 27 17.03 -1.11 -8.53
C ARG A 27 16.74 -1.37 -10.02
N GLY A 28 16.42 -0.32 -10.79
CA GLY A 28 15.97 -0.43 -12.17
C GLY A 28 14.48 -0.80 -12.20
N ARG A 29 13.69 0.05 -12.85
CA ARG A 29 12.21 0.00 -12.90
C ARG A 29 11.68 -1.32 -13.46
N ARG A 30 11.63 -2.35 -12.62
CA ARG A 30 11.29 -3.73 -12.99
C ARG A 30 9.99 -3.85 -13.79
N TYR A 31 9.02 -2.99 -13.49
CA TYR A 31 7.69 -3.03 -14.08
C TYR A 31 7.51 -2.06 -15.26
N GLU A 32 8.55 -1.32 -15.66
CA GLU A 32 8.51 -0.32 -16.74
C GLU A 32 7.93 -0.86 -18.06
N ARG A 33 8.23 -2.12 -18.39
CA ARG A 33 7.79 -2.75 -19.64
C ARG A 33 6.39 -3.35 -19.59
N LEU A 34 5.76 -3.39 -18.42
CA LEU A 34 4.40 -3.91 -18.30
C LEU A 34 3.39 -2.96 -18.93
N SER A 35 2.34 -3.52 -19.52
CA SER A 35 1.17 -2.75 -19.93
C SER A 35 0.44 -2.17 -18.71
N ALA A 36 -0.40 -1.16 -18.92
CA ALA A 36 -1.24 -0.60 -17.87
C ALA A 36 -2.13 -1.68 -17.22
N ASP A 37 -2.74 -2.55 -18.04
CA ASP A 37 -3.61 -3.62 -17.56
C ASP A 37 -2.86 -4.67 -16.75
N ASP A 38 -1.67 -5.09 -17.19
CA ASP A 38 -0.87 -6.07 -16.45
C ASP A 38 -0.37 -5.50 -15.11
N LEU A 39 -0.03 -4.20 -15.10
CA LEU A 39 0.35 -3.50 -13.87
C LEU A 39 -0.83 -3.45 -12.88
N CYS A 40 -2.03 -3.10 -13.37
CA CYS A 40 -3.27 -3.12 -12.59
C CYS A 40 -3.61 -4.52 -12.04
N LYS A 41 -3.48 -5.57 -12.86
CA LYS A 41 -3.73 -6.96 -12.46
C LYS A 41 -2.78 -7.41 -11.36
N LEU A 42 -1.47 -7.23 -11.55
CA LEU A 42 -0.47 -7.63 -10.55
C LEU A 42 -0.62 -6.86 -9.24
N TRP A 43 -0.96 -5.56 -9.32
CA TRP A 43 -1.22 -4.77 -8.12
C TRP A 43 -2.45 -5.30 -7.37
N ALA A 44 -3.54 -5.59 -8.08
CA ALA A 44 -4.75 -6.16 -7.50
C ALA A 44 -4.50 -7.55 -6.88
N GLU A 45 -3.70 -8.40 -7.53
CA GLU A 45 -3.30 -9.70 -6.98
C GLU A 45 -2.55 -9.56 -5.66
N GLN A 46 -1.59 -8.64 -5.56
CA GLN A 46 -0.86 -8.42 -4.31
C GLN A 46 -1.76 -7.87 -3.21
N MET A 47 -2.72 -7.01 -3.55
CA MET A 47 -3.72 -6.52 -2.60
C MET A 47 -4.64 -7.62 -2.08
N ASN A 48 -5.09 -8.53 -2.95
CA ASN A 48 -5.89 -9.69 -2.54
C ASN A 48 -5.06 -10.63 -1.63
N ARG A 49 -3.81 -10.92 -2.00
CA ARG A 49 -2.90 -11.74 -1.17
C ARG A 49 -2.68 -11.11 0.20
N TRP A 50 -2.52 -9.79 0.26
CA TRP A 50 -2.44 -9.08 1.54
C TRP A 50 -3.73 -9.20 2.35
N ALA A 51 -4.88 -8.99 1.71
CA ALA A 51 -6.18 -9.10 2.35
C ALA A 51 -6.48 -10.51 2.88
N ASP A 52 -5.88 -11.55 2.30
CA ASP A 52 -6.03 -12.95 2.72
C ASP A 52 -4.92 -13.42 3.69
N ASP A 53 -4.03 -12.53 4.17
CA ASP A 53 -2.83 -12.90 4.96
C ASP A 53 -2.00 -14.01 4.30
N SER A 54 -1.97 -14.02 2.97
CA SER A 54 -1.27 -15.06 2.21
C SER A 54 0.24 -15.00 2.48
N ILE A 55 0.85 -16.17 2.70
CA ILE A 55 2.32 -16.31 2.77
C ILE A 55 3.02 -15.87 1.47
N SER A 56 2.30 -15.81 0.36
CA SER A 56 2.79 -15.35 -0.94
C SER A 56 2.66 -13.84 -1.12
N PHE A 57 2.17 -13.11 -0.11
CA PHE A 57 2.17 -11.66 -0.13
C PHE A 57 3.60 -11.12 -0.08
N ASP A 58 3.95 -10.30 -1.08
CA ASP A 58 5.22 -9.60 -1.14
C ASP A 58 4.96 -8.09 -1.05
N GLN A 59 5.26 -7.54 0.13
CA GLN A 59 5.11 -6.13 0.42
C GLN A 59 6.01 -5.24 -0.46
N ARG A 60 7.21 -5.71 -0.82
CA ARG A 60 8.11 -4.95 -1.70
C ARG A 60 7.53 -4.91 -3.10
N ALA A 61 7.03 -6.02 -3.62
CA ALA A 61 6.36 -6.05 -4.92
C ALA A 61 5.15 -5.11 -4.95
N LEU A 62 4.29 -5.10 -3.91
CA LEU A 62 3.16 -4.18 -3.84
C LEU A 62 3.61 -2.71 -3.85
N ASN A 63 4.65 -2.37 -3.09
CA ASN A 63 5.21 -1.01 -3.05
C ASN A 63 5.79 -0.60 -4.42
N ASP A 64 6.57 -1.47 -5.06
CA ASP A 64 7.22 -1.20 -6.34
C ASP A 64 6.17 -1.05 -7.47
N LEU A 65 5.10 -1.86 -7.46
CA LEU A 65 3.95 -1.71 -8.35
C LEU A 65 3.25 -0.36 -8.12
N GLY A 66 2.99 0.02 -6.86
CA GLY A 66 2.38 1.30 -6.52
C GLY A 66 3.23 2.51 -6.94
N VAL A 67 4.55 2.42 -6.78
CA VAL A 67 5.49 3.45 -7.27
C VAL A 67 5.41 3.55 -8.79
N GLU A 68 5.46 2.43 -9.51
CA GLU A 68 5.40 2.44 -10.99
C GLU A 68 4.09 3.04 -11.49
N MET A 69 2.95 2.70 -10.88
CA MET A 69 1.66 3.31 -11.21
C MET A 69 1.69 4.82 -10.98
N GLY A 70 2.24 5.28 -9.85
CA GLY A 70 2.39 6.71 -9.56
C GLY A 70 3.35 7.43 -10.50
N LEU A 71 4.38 6.76 -11.02
CA LEU A 71 5.27 7.33 -12.04
C LEU A 71 4.59 7.50 -13.41
N ARG A 72 3.47 6.78 -13.66
CA ARG A 72 2.68 6.85 -14.88
C ARG A 72 1.38 7.64 -14.72
N ASP A 73 1.22 8.33 -13.59
CA ASP A 73 -0.02 9.03 -13.22
C ASP A 73 -1.27 8.14 -13.28
N MET A 74 -1.10 6.84 -13.00
CA MET A 74 -2.18 5.86 -12.98
C MET A 74 -2.77 5.72 -11.58
N SER A 75 -4.10 5.72 -11.51
CA SER A 75 -4.80 5.40 -10.27
C SER A 75 -4.86 3.88 -10.05
N PRO A 76 -4.67 3.39 -8.82
CA PRO A 76 -4.89 1.99 -8.50
C PRO A 76 -6.33 1.53 -8.84
N PRO A 77 -6.53 0.31 -9.38
CA PRO A 77 -7.85 -0.20 -9.76
C PRO A 77 -8.64 -0.66 -8.53
N LEU A 78 -9.17 0.30 -7.78
CA LEU A 78 -9.82 0.03 -6.50
C LEU A 78 -11.06 -0.86 -6.61
N ASP A 79 -11.76 -0.81 -7.74
CA ASP A 79 -12.94 -1.61 -8.01
C ASP A 79 -12.61 -3.10 -8.16
N TRP A 80 -11.39 -3.43 -8.60
CA TRP A 80 -10.95 -4.82 -8.80
C TRP A 80 -10.61 -5.54 -7.49
N ILE A 81 -10.58 -4.80 -6.38
CA ILE A 81 -10.22 -5.29 -5.05
C ILE A 81 -11.34 -5.02 -4.04
N ALA A 82 -12.60 -4.90 -4.47
CA ALA A 82 -13.72 -4.54 -3.60
C ALA A 82 -13.84 -5.44 -2.36
N GLU A 83 -13.75 -6.77 -2.54
CA GLU A 83 -13.80 -7.73 -1.43
C GLU A 83 -12.56 -7.64 -0.53
N ALA A 84 -11.37 -7.55 -1.13
CA ALA A 84 -10.12 -7.37 -0.39
C ALA A 84 -10.14 -6.10 0.46
N ARG A 85 -10.71 -5.00 -0.06
CA ARG A 85 -10.90 -3.75 0.69
C ARG A 85 -11.75 -3.96 1.94
N GLN A 86 -12.85 -4.69 1.84
CA GLN A 86 -13.68 -4.99 3.01
C GLN A 86 -12.90 -5.79 4.06
N LYS A 87 -12.15 -6.81 3.65
CA LYS A 87 -11.29 -7.60 4.55
C LYS A 87 -10.23 -6.74 5.24
N ILE A 88 -9.53 -5.89 4.48
CA ILE A 88 -8.51 -4.97 5.01
C ILE A 88 -9.12 -4.00 6.02
N LEU A 89 -10.29 -3.42 5.73
CA LEU A 89 -10.97 -2.51 6.65
C LEU A 89 -11.39 -3.22 7.94
N ALA A 90 -11.96 -4.42 7.84
CA ALA A 90 -12.34 -5.23 8.99
C ALA A 90 -11.12 -5.53 9.89
N LYS A 91 -10.01 -5.96 9.29
CA LYS A 91 -8.74 -6.21 9.99
C LYS A 91 -8.18 -4.96 10.66
N SER A 92 -8.19 -3.84 9.95
CA SER A 92 -7.68 -2.56 10.48
C SER A 92 -8.51 -2.10 11.68
N GLY A 93 -9.84 -2.28 11.63
CA GLY A 93 -10.73 -1.98 12.74
C GLY A 93 -10.45 -2.85 13.97
N GLN A 94 -10.24 -4.16 13.77
CA GLN A 94 -9.88 -5.08 14.84
C GLN A 94 -8.53 -4.73 15.48
N ALA A 95 -7.52 -4.43 14.66
CA ALA A 95 -6.19 -4.05 15.14
C ALA A 95 -6.22 -2.74 15.95
N LEU A 96 -6.96 -1.73 15.47
CA LEU A 96 -7.11 -0.47 16.19
C LEU A 96 -7.84 -0.66 17.53
N ALA A 97 -8.91 -1.47 17.54
CA ALA A 97 -9.63 -1.79 18.77
C ALA A 97 -8.72 -2.51 19.79
N ALA A 98 -7.88 -3.44 19.34
CA ALA A 98 -6.93 -4.15 20.21
C ALA A 98 -5.88 -3.20 20.81
N VAL A 99 -5.33 -2.26 20.03
CA VAL A 99 -4.38 -1.26 20.52
C VAL A 99 -5.02 -0.34 21.57
N LEU A 100 -6.25 0.11 21.33
CA LEU A 100 -6.99 0.95 22.27
C LEU A 100 -7.35 0.22 23.58
N GLN A 101 -7.58 -1.10 23.53
CA GLN A 101 -7.81 -1.91 24.73
C GLN A 101 -6.51 -2.26 25.47
N ALA A 102 -5.38 -2.35 24.77
CA ALA A 102 -4.08 -2.71 25.33
C ALA A 102 -3.31 -1.53 25.94
N THR A 103 -3.87 -0.31 25.92
CA THR A 103 -3.30 0.87 26.56
C THR A 103 -4.05 1.15 27.86
N PRO A 104 -3.62 0.63 29.03
CA PRO A 104 -4.15 1.09 30.30
C PRO A 104 -3.68 2.53 30.56
N GLU A 105 -4.59 3.35 31.10
CA GLU A 105 -4.29 4.69 31.62
C GLU A 105 -3.17 4.69 32.67
#